data_AF-A0A5N8ANQ6-F1
#
_entry.id   AF-A0A5N8ANQ6-F1
#
_cell.length_a   1.000
_cell.length_b   1.000
_cell.length_c   1.000
_cell.angle_alpha   90.00
_cell.angle_beta   90.00
_cell.angle_gamma   90.00
#
_symmetry.space_group_name_H-M   'P 1'
#
loop_
_entity.id
_entity.type
_entity.pdbx_description
1 polymer ?
#
loop_
_entity_poly.entity_id
_entity_poly.type
_entity_poly.pdbx_seq_one_letter_code
_entity_poly.pdbx_strand_id
1 'polypeptide(L)'
;MGCEILQKDQEIVQYSPHQPVQQTMGKALCAKGQASPGLLHAYETLNSGCAFFIRSAEDQPQSLGPQARYAFHRLMGNRLRELDRFLSVVLDEIVLMSAISGQDALTFSRWRNTARKLAKVEQILRTTTGDAKWLAAIGRICACLHHCGGKIHDAGLLQDVTMISARAEAGYKVMPPLISEPLMLCPVTIYAIGGFYHILGDRLVAQAVLNPTRDFPSDGGTARIPEAGRTRM
;
A
#
# COMPACT_ATOMS: atom_id res chain seq x y z
N MET A 1 -10.05 -20.55 -18.39
CA MET A 1 -9.10 -19.92 -19.31
C MET A 1 -7.99 -19.37 -18.46
N GLY A 2 -6.82 -20.01 -18.54
CA GLY A 2 -5.62 -19.59 -17.81
C GLY A 2 -5.11 -18.27 -18.38
N CYS A 3 -4.35 -17.53 -17.58
CA CYS A 3 -3.53 -16.43 -18.08
C CYS A 3 -2.60 -16.99 -19.16
N GLU A 4 -2.95 -16.86 -20.45
CA GLU A 4 -2.07 -17.24 -21.55
C GLU A 4 -0.92 -16.23 -21.60
N ILE A 5 0.18 -16.59 -20.95
CA ILE A 5 1.46 -15.95 -21.16
C ILE A 5 1.89 -16.34 -22.57
N LEU A 6 1.84 -15.41 -23.52
CA LEU A 6 2.43 -15.57 -24.84
C LEU A 6 3.94 -15.83 -24.68
N GLN A 7 4.33 -17.10 -24.63
CA GLN A 7 5.72 -17.55 -24.63
C GLN A 7 6.34 -17.26 -26.00
N LYS A 8 7.06 -16.15 -26.10
CA LYS A 8 8.17 -16.04 -27.05
C LYS A 8 9.39 -16.69 -26.41
N ASP A 9 10.06 -17.54 -27.18
CA ASP A 9 11.36 -18.18 -26.96
C ASP A 9 11.96 -18.00 -25.56
N GLN A 10 11.80 -19.07 -24.76
CA GLN A 10 12.20 -19.16 -23.36
C GLN A 10 13.73 -19.02 -23.19
N GLU A 11 14.20 -17.82 -22.86
CA GLU A 11 15.02 -17.72 -21.66
C GLU A 11 14.06 -17.62 -20.48
N ILE A 12 13.97 -18.69 -19.69
CA ILE A 12 13.42 -18.61 -18.33
C ILE A 12 14.37 -17.68 -17.58
N VAL A 13 14.12 -16.37 -17.63
CA VAL A 13 14.67 -15.46 -16.65
C VAL A 13 14.02 -15.91 -15.35
N GLN A 14 14.72 -16.79 -14.62
CA GLN A 14 14.40 -17.06 -13.23
C GLN A 14 14.28 -15.69 -12.59
N TYR A 15 13.06 -15.33 -12.21
CA TYR A 15 12.86 -14.27 -11.24
C TYR A 15 13.54 -14.78 -9.98
N SER A 16 14.83 -14.47 -9.84
CA SER A 16 15.58 -14.74 -8.63
C SER A 16 14.95 -13.79 -7.63
N PRO A 17 14.12 -14.25 -6.68
CA PRO A 17 13.63 -13.36 -5.65
C PRO A 17 14.88 -12.76 -5.04
N HIS A 18 14.98 -11.44 -5.10
CA HIS A 18 16.16 -10.70 -4.66
C HIS A 18 16.73 -11.34 -3.39
N GLN A 19 18.01 -11.72 -3.47
CA GLN A 19 18.83 -12.13 -2.34
C GLN A 19 18.64 -11.16 -1.15
N PRO A 20 18.88 -11.61 0.09
CA PRO A 20 18.39 -10.99 1.33
C PRO A 20 19.11 -9.68 1.67
N VAL A 21 18.84 -8.62 0.91
CA VAL A 21 19.15 -7.24 1.30
C VAL A 21 18.09 -6.71 2.30
N GLN A 22 16.98 -7.43 2.44
CA GLN A 22 15.72 -7.02 3.09
C GLN A 22 15.77 -6.99 4.64
N GLN A 23 16.74 -7.64 5.28
CA GLN A 23 16.90 -7.61 6.75
C GLN A 23 17.88 -6.54 7.25
N THR A 24 18.67 -5.94 6.36
CA THR A 24 19.83 -5.14 6.75
C THR A 24 19.46 -3.70 7.09
N MET A 25 18.46 -3.11 6.41
CA MET A 25 18.07 -1.71 6.63
C MET A 25 17.29 -1.52 7.94
N GLY A 26 16.26 -2.31 8.22
CA GLY A 26 15.45 -2.18 9.44
C GLY A 26 16.32 -2.28 10.70
N LYS A 27 17.12 -3.35 10.80
CA LYS A 27 18.03 -3.57 11.94
C LYS A 27 19.11 -2.48 12.06
N ALA A 28 19.65 -1.98 10.94
CA ALA A 28 20.65 -0.92 10.96
C ALA A 28 20.06 0.43 11.44
N LEU A 29 18.79 0.71 11.16
CA LEU A 29 18.10 1.92 11.63
C LEU A 29 17.73 1.82 13.12
N CYS A 30 17.35 0.64 13.63
CA CYS A 30 17.15 0.40 15.08
C CYS A 30 18.46 0.61 15.86
N ALA A 31 19.56 0.02 15.38
CA ALA A 31 20.84 0.01 16.08
C ALA A 31 21.43 1.42 16.24
N LYS A 32 21.02 2.37 15.39
CA LYS A 32 21.39 3.79 15.50
C LYS A 32 20.48 4.60 16.42
N GLY A 33 19.43 3.99 17.00
CA GLY A 33 18.47 4.65 17.90
C GLY A 33 17.56 5.67 17.20
N GLN A 34 17.39 5.58 15.88
CA GLN A 34 16.72 6.62 15.09
C GLN A 34 15.24 6.31 14.76
N ALA A 35 14.76 5.10 15.05
CA ALA A 35 13.37 4.69 14.85
C ALA A 35 12.71 4.30 16.19
N SER A 36 11.43 4.63 16.37
CA SER A 36 10.68 4.18 17.54
C SER A 36 10.49 2.65 17.51
N PRO A 37 10.42 1.97 18.67
CA PRO A 37 10.10 0.54 18.71
C PRO A 37 8.78 0.19 18.02
N GLY A 38 7.78 1.08 18.11
CA GLY A 38 6.47 0.93 17.46
C GLY A 38 6.58 0.93 15.94
N LEU A 39 7.30 1.89 15.37
CA LEU A 39 7.51 1.98 13.92
C LEU A 39 8.21 0.72 13.37
N LEU A 40 9.22 0.23 14.09
CA LEU A 40 9.97 -0.95 13.70
C LEU A 40 9.08 -2.19 13.69
N HIS A 41 8.29 -2.40 14.74
CA HIS A 41 7.37 -3.54 14.82
C HIS A 41 6.28 -3.47 13.73
N ALA A 42 5.72 -2.29 13.48
CA ALA A 42 4.75 -2.08 12.41
C ALA A 42 5.34 -2.40 11.03
N TYR A 43 6.58 -1.95 10.77
CA TYR A 43 7.30 -2.21 9.53
C TYR A 43 7.64 -3.69 9.33
N GLU A 44 8.13 -4.37 10.37
CA GLU A 44 8.41 -5.82 10.33
C GLU A 44 7.13 -6.62 10.05
N THR A 45 6.00 -6.20 10.63
CA THR A 45 4.69 -6.80 10.39
C THR A 45 4.25 -6.60 8.94
N LEU A 46 4.38 -5.38 8.40
CA LEU A 46 4.10 -5.10 6.99
C LEU A 46 4.94 -5.98 6.06
N ASN A 47 6.25 -6.07 6.31
CA ASN A 47 7.16 -6.88 5.49
C ASN A 47 6.83 -8.38 5.54
N SER A 48 6.52 -8.89 6.73
CA SER A 48 6.07 -10.27 6.90
C SER A 48 4.76 -10.52 6.14
N GLY A 49 3.82 -9.58 6.20
CA GLY A 49 2.59 -9.62 5.41
C GLY A 49 2.84 -9.62 3.91
N CYS A 50 3.74 -8.77 3.42
CA CYS A 50 4.12 -8.70 2.01
C CYS A 50 4.71 -10.03 1.53
N ALA A 51 5.65 -10.60 2.29
CA ALA A 51 6.26 -11.90 1.98
C ALA A 51 5.21 -13.03 1.95
N PHE A 52 4.30 -13.06 2.92
CA PHE A 52 3.21 -14.03 2.96
C PHE A 52 2.27 -13.89 1.75
N PHE A 53 1.91 -12.66 1.39
CA PHE A 53 1.05 -12.38 0.23
C PHE A 53 1.73 -12.80 -1.08
N ILE A 54 3.00 -12.43 -1.25
CA ILE A 54 3.82 -12.79 -2.41
C ILE A 54 3.91 -14.30 -2.59
N ARG A 55 4.20 -15.05 -1.52
CA ARG A 55 4.29 -16.52 -1.56
C ARG A 55 3.01 -17.16 -2.08
N SER A 56 1.87 -16.55 -1.82
CA SER A 56 0.60 -17.09 -2.29
C SER A 56 0.36 -17.01 -3.80
N ALA A 57 1.24 -16.33 -4.54
CA ALA A 57 1.28 -16.39 -5.99
C ALA A 57 1.64 -17.80 -6.51
N GLU A 58 2.39 -18.58 -5.73
CA GLU A 58 2.84 -19.94 -6.09
C GLU A 58 1.73 -20.98 -5.89
N ASP A 59 0.85 -20.76 -4.90
CA ASP A 59 -0.21 -21.69 -4.51
C ASP A 59 -1.52 -21.48 -5.29
N GLN A 60 -1.48 -20.87 -6.47
CA GLN A 60 -2.70 -20.59 -7.22
C GLN A 60 -3.32 -21.88 -7.78
N PRO A 61 -4.60 -22.14 -7.47
CA PRO A 61 -5.29 -23.32 -8.00
C PRO A 61 -5.52 -23.18 -9.50
N GLN A 62 -5.14 -24.21 -10.27
CA GLN A 62 -5.29 -24.22 -11.73
C GLN A 62 -6.76 -24.28 -12.19
N SER A 63 -7.63 -24.86 -11.36
CA SER A 63 -9.07 -24.93 -11.62
C SER A 63 -9.85 -24.85 -10.32
N LEU A 64 -10.90 -24.03 -10.31
CA LEU A 64 -11.79 -23.83 -9.17
C LEU A 64 -13.24 -23.94 -9.62
N GLY A 65 -14.02 -24.77 -8.91
CA GLY A 65 -15.48 -24.72 -8.95
C GLY A 65 -16.02 -23.40 -8.40
N PRO A 66 -17.31 -23.08 -8.64
CA PRO A 66 -17.88 -21.76 -8.28
C PRO A 66 -17.76 -21.38 -6.80
N GLN A 67 -18.00 -22.32 -5.89
CA GLN A 67 -17.91 -22.09 -4.44
C GLN A 67 -16.46 -21.85 -3.99
N ALA A 68 -15.53 -22.67 -4.49
CA ALA A 68 -14.10 -22.54 -4.21
C ALA A 68 -13.56 -21.21 -4.76
N ARG A 69 -14.05 -20.76 -5.92
CA ARG A 69 -13.72 -19.45 -6.50
C ARG A 69 -14.19 -18.28 -5.63
N TYR A 70 -15.42 -18.34 -5.13
CA TYR A 70 -15.91 -17.31 -4.21
C TYR A 70 -15.08 -17.24 -2.92
N ALA A 71 -14.76 -18.39 -2.33
CA ALA A 71 -13.89 -18.47 -1.15
C ALA A 71 -12.50 -17.91 -1.45
N PHE A 72 -11.92 -18.24 -2.62
CA PHE A 72 -10.64 -17.72 -3.08
C PHE A 72 -10.65 -16.18 -3.22
N HIS A 73 -11.66 -15.60 -3.85
CA HIS A 73 -11.76 -14.14 -3.96
C HIS A 73 -11.85 -13.45 -2.60
N ARG A 74 -12.63 -14.01 -1.67
CA ARG A 74 -12.68 -13.49 -0.29
C ARG A 74 -11.34 -13.59 0.41
N LEU A 75 -10.63 -14.70 0.25
CA LEU A 75 -9.29 -14.88 0.81
C LEU A 75 -8.32 -13.82 0.25
N MET A 76 -8.30 -13.60 -1.07
CA MET A 76 -7.46 -12.58 -1.69
C MET A 76 -7.82 -11.17 -1.21
N GLY A 77 -9.11 -10.84 -1.18
CA GLY A 77 -9.58 -9.55 -0.67
C GLY A 77 -9.20 -9.33 0.80
N ASN A 78 -9.28 -10.35 1.65
CA ASN A 78 -8.86 -10.27 3.05
C ASN A 78 -7.35 -10.04 3.17
N ARG A 79 -6.53 -10.74 2.38
CA ARG A 79 -5.08 -10.54 2.38
C ARG A 79 -4.71 -9.11 1.98
N LEU A 80 -5.32 -8.57 0.92
CA LEU A 80 -5.10 -7.18 0.50
C LEU A 80 -5.53 -6.17 1.57
N ARG A 81 -6.69 -6.38 2.19
CA ARG A 81 -7.16 -5.54 3.29
C ARG A 81 -6.19 -5.53 4.47
N GLU A 82 -5.60 -6.68 4.78
CA GLU A 82 -4.64 -6.79 5.88
C GLU A 82 -3.33 -6.08 5.55
N LEU A 83 -2.82 -6.17 4.32
CA LEU A 83 -1.67 -5.36 3.88
C LEU A 83 -1.95 -3.85 4.02
N ASP A 84 -3.14 -3.41 3.61
CA ASP A 84 -3.54 -2.01 3.74
C ASP A 84 -3.62 -1.58 5.21
N ARG A 85 -4.10 -2.46 6.09
CA ARG A 85 -4.11 -2.23 7.54
C ARG A 85 -2.71 -2.14 8.11
N PHE A 86 -1.80 -3.05 7.76
CA PHE A 86 -0.41 -3.01 8.21
C PHE A 86 0.28 -1.72 7.77
N LEU A 87 0.09 -1.31 6.52
CA LEU A 87 0.60 -0.03 6.03
C LEU A 87 -0.01 1.15 6.80
N SER A 88 -1.32 1.14 7.08
CA SER A 88 -1.95 2.20 7.88
C SER A 88 -1.30 2.32 9.26
N VAL A 89 -0.93 1.22 9.92
CA VAL A 89 -0.24 1.27 11.22
C VAL A 89 1.16 1.88 11.08
N VAL A 90 1.91 1.54 10.03
CA VAL A 90 3.21 2.18 9.74
C VAL A 90 3.04 3.70 9.57
N LEU A 91 2.00 4.14 8.85
CA LEU A 91 1.72 5.56 8.65
C LEU A 91 1.35 6.25 9.97
N ASP A 92 0.58 5.60 10.84
CA ASP A 92 0.22 6.12 12.17
C ASP A 92 1.47 6.29 13.05
N GLU A 93 2.37 5.31 13.06
CA GLU A 93 3.65 5.38 13.79
C GLU A 93 4.56 6.50 13.28
N ILE A 94 4.62 6.73 11.96
CA ILE A 94 5.37 7.86 11.39
C ILE A 94 4.79 9.20 11.87
N VAL A 95 3.46 9.32 11.91
CA VAL A 95 2.80 10.54 12.41
C VAL A 95 3.06 10.74 13.90
N LEU A 96 3.06 9.68 14.71
CA LEU A 96 3.39 9.75 16.13
C LEU A 96 4.84 10.17 16.39
N MET A 97 5.76 9.76 15.51
CA MET A 97 7.16 10.22 15.55
C MET A 97 7.34 11.65 15.07
N SER A 98 6.43 12.14 14.23
CA SER A 98 6.41 13.53 13.79
C SER A 98 5.89 14.39 14.94
N ALA A 99 6.46 15.57 15.21
CA ALA A 99 6.06 16.46 16.32
C ALA A 99 4.66 17.11 16.17
N ILE A 100 3.71 16.39 15.56
CA ILE A 100 2.33 16.78 15.37
C ILE A 100 1.61 16.67 16.72
N SER A 101 0.72 17.64 16.99
CA SER A 101 -0.03 17.68 18.24
C SER A 101 -0.82 16.38 18.48
N GLY A 102 -0.96 15.96 19.74
CA GLY A 102 -1.64 14.70 20.07
C GLY A 102 -3.08 14.60 19.57
N GLN A 103 -3.80 15.73 19.47
CA GLN A 103 -5.17 15.76 18.96
C GLN A 103 -5.24 15.52 17.44
N ASP A 104 -4.29 16.07 16.70
CA ASP A 104 -4.17 15.85 15.26
C ASP A 104 -3.76 14.41 14.96
N ALA A 105 -2.84 13.84 15.76
CA ALA A 105 -2.44 12.44 15.64
C ALA A 105 -3.60 11.47 15.90
N LEU A 106 -4.44 11.72 16.92
CA LEU A 106 -5.65 10.94 17.19
C LEU A 106 -6.70 11.06 16.08
N THR A 107 -6.82 12.24 15.49
CA THR A 107 -7.74 12.44 14.36
C THR A 107 -7.24 11.71 13.12
N PHE A 108 -5.93 11.73 12.88
CA PHE A 108 -5.27 11.02 11.79
C PHE A 108 -5.45 9.50 11.92
N SER A 109 -5.23 8.91 13.09
CA SER A 109 -5.31 7.45 13.28
C SER A 109 -6.69 6.87 12.97
N ARG A 110 -7.75 7.66 13.15
CA ARG A 110 -9.15 7.29 12.84
C ARG A 110 -9.46 7.25 11.34
N TRP A 111 -8.59 7.77 10.47
CA TRP A 111 -8.85 7.74 9.03
C TRP A 111 -8.77 6.30 8.52
N ARG A 112 -9.82 5.84 7.82
CA ARG A 112 -9.88 4.50 7.24
C ARG A 112 -9.30 4.41 5.82
N ASN A 113 -9.04 5.56 5.19
CA ASN A 113 -8.55 5.61 3.82
C ASN A 113 -7.02 5.73 3.84
N THR A 114 -6.35 4.59 3.64
CA THR A 114 -4.89 4.49 3.67
C THR A 114 -4.21 5.33 2.59
N ALA A 115 -4.79 5.46 1.39
CA ALA A 115 -4.26 6.34 0.35
C ALA A 115 -4.27 7.82 0.78
N ARG A 116 -5.33 8.27 1.47
CA ARG A 116 -5.41 9.61 2.03
C ARG A 116 -4.43 9.80 3.19
N LYS A 117 -4.25 8.78 4.05
CA LYS A 117 -3.20 8.79 5.09
C LYS A 117 -1.82 8.95 4.46
N LEU A 118 -1.52 8.16 3.43
CA LEU A 118 -0.24 8.23 2.72
C LEU A 118 0.02 9.64 2.20
N ALA A 119 -0.93 10.22 1.46
CA ALA A 119 -0.75 11.58 0.92
C ALA A 119 -0.44 12.62 2.00
N LYS A 120 -1.04 12.49 3.20
CA LYS A 120 -0.73 13.36 4.33
C LYS A 120 0.64 13.09 4.94
N VAL A 121 1.05 11.83 5.08
CA VAL A 121 2.41 11.46 5.53
C VAL A 121 3.46 11.94 4.54
N GLU A 122 3.22 11.81 3.24
CA GLU A 122 4.10 12.33 2.20
C GLU A 122 4.29 13.85 2.34
N GLN A 123 3.21 14.60 2.61
CA GLN A 123 3.30 16.04 2.90
C GLN A 123 4.15 16.33 4.15
N ILE A 124 3.96 15.57 5.23
CA ILE A 124 4.73 15.72 6.48
C ILE A 124 6.22 15.46 6.22
N LEU A 125 6.53 14.39 5.48
CA LEU A 125 7.89 14.01 5.10
C LEU A 125 8.45 14.85 3.93
N ARG A 126 7.67 15.80 3.38
CA ARG A 126 8.01 16.62 2.20
C ARG A 126 8.44 15.78 0.98
N THR A 127 7.80 14.64 0.80
CA THR A 127 7.98 13.76 -0.36
C THR A 127 6.77 13.84 -1.27
N THR A 128 6.96 13.59 -2.57
CA THR A 128 5.85 13.49 -3.54
C THR A 128 6.14 12.34 -4.50
N THR A 129 5.52 11.19 -4.25
CA THR A 129 5.77 9.99 -5.06
C THR A 129 4.59 9.64 -5.95
N GLY A 130 3.42 10.22 -5.65
CA GLY A 130 2.18 9.92 -6.33
C GLY A 130 1.66 8.52 -6.01
N ASP A 131 2.16 7.85 -4.97
CA ASP A 131 1.81 6.47 -4.67
C ASP A 131 0.40 6.28 -4.10
N ALA A 132 -0.23 7.36 -3.65
CA ALA A 132 -1.63 7.36 -3.22
C ALA A 132 -2.61 6.89 -4.32
N LYS A 133 -2.31 7.16 -5.60
CA LYS A 133 -3.16 6.71 -6.71
C LYS A 133 -3.14 5.18 -6.87
N TRP A 134 -1.99 4.57 -6.61
CA TRP A 134 -1.79 3.12 -6.67
C TRP A 134 -2.51 2.43 -5.52
N LEU A 135 -2.40 2.96 -4.30
CA LEU A 135 -3.18 2.46 -3.16
C LEU A 135 -4.69 2.58 -3.40
N ALA A 136 -5.15 3.67 -4.01
CA ALA A 136 -6.57 3.83 -4.33
C ALA A 136 -7.05 2.76 -5.34
N ALA A 137 -6.25 2.46 -6.36
CA ALA A 137 -6.53 1.38 -7.33
C ALA A 137 -6.57 0.01 -6.64
N ILE A 138 -5.58 -0.31 -5.79
CA ILE A 138 -5.56 -1.55 -5.01
C ILE A 138 -6.77 -1.64 -4.07
N GLY A 139 -7.18 -0.53 -3.45
CA GLY A 139 -8.38 -0.47 -2.61
C GLY A 139 -9.65 -0.83 -3.38
N ARG A 140 -9.79 -0.37 -4.63
CA ARG A 140 -10.91 -0.74 -5.52
C ARG A 140 -10.86 -2.21 -5.93
N ILE A 141 -9.68 -2.75 -6.24
CA ILE A 141 -9.45 -4.19 -6.49
C ILE A 141 -9.88 -5.02 -5.28
N CYS A 142 -9.42 -4.64 -4.08
CA CYS A 142 -9.79 -5.29 -2.84
C CYS A 142 -11.31 -5.25 -2.60
N ALA A 143 -11.96 -4.11 -2.86
CA ALA A 143 -13.41 -3.96 -2.71
C ALA A 143 -14.18 -4.89 -3.68
N CYS A 144 -13.75 -4.99 -4.93
CA CYS A 144 -14.35 -5.91 -5.91
C CYS A 144 -14.23 -7.37 -5.46
N LEU A 145 -13.05 -7.79 -5.01
CA LEU A 145 -12.82 -9.16 -4.52
C LEU A 145 -13.70 -9.49 -3.30
N HIS A 146 -13.85 -8.54 -2.37
CA HIS A 146 -14.58 -8.74 -1.13
C HIS A 146 -16.11 -8.65 -1.28
N HIS A 147 -16.61 -7.67 -2.06
CA HIS A 147 -18.04 -7.34 -2.13
C HIS A 147 -18.72 -7.87 -3.39
N CYS A 148 -18.03 -7.91 -4.53
CA CYS A 148 -18.60 -8.35 -5.80
C CYS A 148 -18.27 -9.81 -6.13
N GLY A 149 -17.57 -10.52 -5.22
CA GLY A 149 -17.08 -11.86 -5.47
C GLY A 149 -16.19 -11.93 -6.72
N GLY A 150 -15.41 -10.87 -6.97
CA GLY A 150 -14.54 -10.73 -8.13
C GLY A 150 -15.24 -10.34 -9.43
N LYS A 151 -16.55 -10.13 -9.47
CA LYS A 151 -17.21 -9.70 -10.71
C LYS A 151 -16.81 -8.26 -11.07
N ILE A 152 -16.25 -8.08 -12.28
CA ILE A 152 -15.90 -6.77 -12.81
C ILE A 152 -17.13 -6.16 -13.47
N HIS A 153 -17.62 -5.06 -12.91
CA HIS A 153 -18.79 -4.31 -13.42
C HIS A 153 -18.43 -2.93 -13.98
N ASP A 154 -17.17 -2.52 -13.81
CA ASP A 154 -16.70 -1.18 -14.14
C ASP A 154 -15.41 -1.26 -14.96
N ALA A 155 -15.32 -0.48 -16.04
CA ALA A 155 -14.15 -0.43 -16.90
C ALA A 155 -12.95 0.25 -16.20
N GLY A 156 -13.21 1.14 -15.24
CA GLY A 156 -12.15 1.74 -14.41
C GLY A 156 -11.40 0.71 -13.59
N LEU A 157 -12.09 -0.30 -13.06
CA LEU A 157 -11.45 -1.41 -12.35
C LEU A 157 -10.52 -2.24 -13.24
N LEU A 158 -10.88 -2.42 -14.51
CA LEU A 158 -10.02 -3.11 -15.47
C LEU A 158 -8.71 -2.33 -15.68
N GLN A 159 -8.84 -1.00 -15.86
CA GLN A 159 -7.69 -0.11 -15.98
C GLN A 159 -6.81 -0.16 -14.72
N ASP A 160 -7.39 -0.23 -13.52
CA ASP A 160 -6.65 -0.37 -12.27
C ASP A 160 -5.79 -1.63 -12.24
N VAL A 161 -6.37 -2.78 -12.63
CA VAL A 161 -5.65 -4.06 -12.68
C VAL A 161 -4.51 -3.98 -13.69
N THR A 162 -4.78 -3.52 -14.91
CA THR A 162 -3.75 -3.36 -15.95
C THR A 162 -2.63 -2.43 -15.50
N MET A 163 -2.99 -1.29 -14.89
CA MET A 163 -2.04 -0.32 -14.39
C MET A 163 -1.12 -0.97 -13.34
N ILE A 164 -1.68 -1.70 -12.39
CA ILE A 164 -0.93 -2.40 -11.33
C ILE A 164 -0.03 -3.50 -11.91
N SER A 165 -0.55 -4.33 -12.80
CA SER A 165 0.22 -5.40 -13.43
C SER A 165 1.41 -4.86 -14.23
N ALA A 166 1.22 -3.76 -14.97
CA ALA A 166 2.28 -3.11 -15.73
C ALA A 166 3.46 -2.63 -14.85
N ARG A 167 3.26 -2.46 -13.53
CA ARG A 167 4.33 -2.09 -12.60
C ARG A 167 5.29 -3.25 -12.32
N ALA A 168 4.84 -4.50 -12.37
CA ALA A 168 5.73 -5.66 -12.24
C ALA A 168 6.51 -5.94 -13.53
N GLU A 169 6.05 -5.40 -14.67
CA GLU A 169 6.51 -5.82 -15.98
C GLU A 169 7.35 -4.73 -16.66
N ALA A 170 8.66 -4.69 -16.37
CA ALA A 170 9.61 -4.05 -17.27
C ALA A 170 9.86 -4.92 -18.54
N GLY A 171 8.80 -5.44 -19.18
CA GLY A 171 8.94 -6.19 -20.44
C GLY A 171 7.89 -7.24 -20.80
N TYR A 172 6.97 -7.59 -19.90
CA TYR A 172 5.87 -8.51 -20.21
C TYR A 172 4.60 -7.73 -20.60
N LYS A 173 3.68 -8.41 -21.30
CA LYS A 173 2.37 -7.86 -21.66
C LYS A 173 1.29 -8.65 -20.91
N VAL A 174 0.81 -8.14 -19.78
CA VAL A 174 -0.44 -8.64 -19.19
C VAL A 174 -1.60 -8.33 -20.12
N MET A 175 -2.28 -9.37 -20.61
CA MET A 175 -3.57 -9.20 -21.24
C MET A 175 -4.60 -8.75 -20.19
N PRO A 176 -5.30 -7.63 -20.40
CA PRO A 176 -6.37 -7.21 -19.50
C PRO A 176 -7.45 -8.30 -19.43
N PRO A 177 -8.02 -8.61 -18.24
CA PRO A 177 -9.13 -9.54 -18.14
C PRO A 177 -10.32 -9.07 -18.98
N LEU A 178 -11.06 -10.02 -19.56
CA LEU A 178 -12.27 -9.71 -20.32
C LEU A 178 -13.37 -9.22 -19.38
N ILE A 179 -14.09 -8.16 -19.80
CA ILE A 179 -15.30 -7.70 -19.13
C ILE A 179 -16.29 -8.89 -19.12
N SER A 180 -16.83 -9.22 -17.93
CA SER A 180 -17.68 -10.39 -17.59
C SER A 180 -16.98 -11.60 -16.97
N GLU A 181 -15.64 -11.67 -16.98
CA GLU A 181 -14.94 -12.72 -16.24
C GLU A 181 -14.72 -12.34 -14.76
N PRO A 182 -14.70 -13.33 -13.85
CA PRO A 182 -14.32 -13.07 -12.47
C PRO A 182 -12.85 -12.66 -12.40
N LEU A 183 -12.56 -11.58 -11.68
CA LEU A 183 -11.23 -11.06 -11.42
C LEU A 183 -10.39 -12.10 -10.68
N MET A 184 -9.48 -12.73 -11.41
CA MET A 184 -8.43 -13.56 -10.87
C MET A 184 -7.13 -12.76 -10.91
N LEU A 185 -6.54 -12.50 -9.75
CA LEU A 185 -5.22 -11.89 -9.68
C LEU A 185 -4.19 -12.94 -10.12
N CYS A 186 -3.58 -12.79 -11.28
CA CYS A 186 -2.50 -13.67 -11.70
C CYS A 186 -1.25 -13.47 -10.82
N PRO A 187 -0.29 -14.42 -10.84
CA PRO A 187 0.94 -14.33 -10.04
C PRO A 187 1.68 -12.99 -10.21
N VAL A 188 1.80 -12.50 -11.45
CA VAL A 188 2.42 -11.20 -11.77
C VAL A 188 1.78 -10.05 -11.00
N THR A 189 0.45 -9.99 -10.96
CA THR A 189 -0.29 -8.95 -10.24
C THR A 189 -0.09 -9.07 -8.72
N ILE A 190 -0.02 -10.29 -8.19
CA ILE A 190 0.28 -10.51 -6.76
C ILE A 190 1.69 -10.03 -6.43
N TYR A 191 2.69 -10.37 -7.24
CA TYR A 191 4.06 -9.86 -7.09
C TYR A 191 4.11 -8.34 -7.18
N ALA A 192 3.40 -7.74 -8.13
CA ALA A 192 3.33 -6.28 -8.31
C ALA A 192 2.80 -5.59 -7.05
N ILE A 193 1.67 -6.07 -6.51
CA ILE A 193 1.04 -5.48 -5.32
C ILE A 193 1.91 -5.70 -4.08
N GLY A 194 2.37 -6.93 -3.84
CA GLY A 194 3.20 -7.24 -2.68
C GLY A 194 4.52 -6.47 -2.69
N GLY A 195 5.18 -6.41 -3.84
CA GLY A 195 6.40 -5.62 -4.03
C GLY A 195 6.16 -4.13 -3.87
N PHE A 196 5.01 -3.61 -4.32
CA PHE A 196 4.63 -2.22 -4.12
C PHE A 196 4.51 -1.87 -2.63
N TYR A 197 3.78 -2.65 -1.83
CA TYR A 197 3.65 -2.41 -0.39
C TYR A 197 5.00 -2.47 0.32
N HIS A 198 5.85 -3.44 -0.06
CA HIS A 198 7.18 -3.59 0.51
C HIS A 198 8.07 -2.37 0.22
N ILE A 199 8.23 -2.00 -1.05
CA ILE A 199 9.05 -0.84 -1.47
C ILE A 199 8.51 0.46 -0.85
N LEU A 200 7.19 0.61 -0.77
CA LEU A 200 6.57 1.77 -0.13
C LEU A 200 6.91 1.83 1.35
N GLY A 201 6.84 0.71 2.08
CA GLY A 201 7.22 0.59 3.49
C GLY A 201 8.68 0.97 3.71
N ASP A 202 9.61 0.36 2.97
CA ASP A 202 11.05 0.62 3.04
C ASP A 202 11.35 2.12 2.89
N ARG A 203 10.76 2.73 1.86
CA ARG A 203 10.96 4.15 1.56
C ARG A 203 10.38 5.05 2.63
N LEU A 204 9.17 4.77 3.13
CA LEU A 204 8.53 5.57 4.17
C LEU A 204 9.33 5.56 5.47
N VAL A 205 9.77 4.38 5.92
CA VAL A 205 10.58 4.24 7.13
C VAL A 205 11.93 4.93 6.96
N ALA A 206 12.60 4.73 5.82
CA ALA A 206 13.87 5.41 5.55
C ALA A 206 13.71 6.94 5.59
N GLN A 207 12.66 7.48 4.97
CA GLN A 207 12.39 8.92 4.96
C GLN A 207 12.03 9.46 6.35
N ALA A 208 11.22 8.75 7.13
CA ALA A 208 10.87 9.14 8.48
C ALA A 208 12.10 9.18 9.41
N VAL A 209 13.04 8.25 9.23
CA VAL A 209 14.27 8.18 10.02
C VAL A 209 15.30 9.23 9.60
N LEU A 210 15.41 9.52 8.30
CA LEU A 210 16.34 10.54 7.77
C LEU A 210 15.86 11.97 8.02
N ASN A 211 14.54 12.17 8.00
CA ASN A 211 13.89 13.46 8.23
C ASN A 211 12.99 13.37 9.46
N PRO A 212 13.53 13.13 10.68
CA PRO A 212 12.73 13.27 11.87
C PRO A 212 12.34 14.74 11.91
N THR A 213 11.07 15.05 11.68
CA THR A 213 10.55 16.43 11.69
C THR A 213 10.75 17.00 13.09
N ARG A 214 11.95 17.50 13.34
CA ARG A 214 12.30 18.39 14.43
C ARG A 214 11.89 19.76 13.94
N ASP A 215 10.94 20.36 14.65
CA ASP A 215 10.46 21.72 14.43
C ASP A 215 9.49 21.87 13.24
N PHE A 216 8.23 21.44 13.45
CA PHE A 216 7.15 22.31 13.00
C PHE A 216 7.23 23.55 13.89
N PRO A 217 7.43 24.77 13.35
CA PRO A 217 7.13 25.96 14.12
C PRO A 217 5.69 25.80 14.53
N SER A 218 5.47 25.69 15.84
CA SER A 218 4.16 25.92 16.41
C SER A 218 3.84 27.35 16.06
N ASP A 219 3.16 27.55 14.93
CA ASP A 219 2.45 28.78 14.64
C ASP A 219 1.35 28.89 15.70
N GLY A 220 1.77 29.28 16.91
CA GLY A 220 0.98 29.91 17.94
C GLY A 220 0.55 31.32 17.49
N GLY A 221 0.38 31.51 16.18
CA GLY A 221 -0.44 32.55 15.59
C GLY A 221 -1.89 32.28 15.95
N THR A 222 -2.20 32.50 17.23
CA THR A 222 -3.49 33.04 17.63
C THR A 222 -3.68 34.30 16.78
N ALA A 223 -4.31 34.14 15.62
CA ALA A 223 -4.90 35.23 14.89
C ALA A 223 -5.87 35.89 15.88
N ARG A 224 -5.41 36.96 16.54
CA ARG A 224 -6.26 37.87 17.28
C ARG A 224 -7.32 38.30 16.28
N ILE A 225 -8.53 37.78 16.47
CA ILE A 225 -9.73 38.35 15.86
C ILE A 225 -9.69 39.83 16.26
N PRO A 226 -9.61 40.77 15.32
CA PRO A 226 -9.71 42.18 15.67
C PRO A 226 -11.09 42.36 16.29
N GLU A 227 -11.13 42.73 17.57
CA GLU A 227 -12.35 43.20 18.22
C GLU A 227 -12.90 44.34 17.37
N ALA A 228 -14.04 44.08 16.72
CA ALA A 228 -14.81 45.08 16.01
C ALA A 228 -15.35 46.09 17.04
N GLY A 229 -14.55 47.11 17.32
CA GLY A 229 -15.00 48.29 18.04
C GLY A 229 -15.97 49.09 17.19
N ARG A 230 -17.18 49.31 17.75
CA ARG A 230 -18.12 50.42 17.50
C ARG A 230 -18.80 50.43 16.13
N THR A 231 -20.12 50.64 16.05
CA THR A 231 -20.73 51.95 16.32
C THR A 231 -22.21 51.80 16.70
N ARG A 232 -22.60 52.39 17.84
CA ARG A 232 -24.00 52.69 18.17
C ARG A 232 -24.46 53.85 17.30
N MET A 233 -25.58 53.68 16.63
CA MET A 233 -26.54 54.74 16.32
C MET A 233 -27.89 54.32 16.87
#